data_AF-A0A924BG15-F1
#
_entry.id   AF-A0A924BG15-F1
#
_cell.length_a   1.000
_cell.length_b   1.000
_cell.length_c   1.000
_cell.angle_alpha   90.00
_cell.angle_beta   90.00
_cell.angle_gamma   90.00
#
_symmetry.space_group_name_H-M   'P 1'
#
loop_
_entity.id
_entity.type
_entity.pdbx_description
1 polymer ?
#
loop_
_entity_poly.entity_id
_entity_poly.type
_entity_poly.pdbx_seq_one_letter_code
_entity_poly.pdbx_strand_id
1 'polypeptide(L)'
;MTNSHPNSPVAASNPLLQDWTGPYGLPPFAQVRPGHFEPAFDVAMQAQLAEIDAIASNPAPPDFENTVAALDRCGRLFTRIELLF
;
A
#
# COMPACT_ATOMS: atom_id res chain seq x y z
N MET A 1 3.14 20.90 -10.19
CA MET A 1 4.31 20.27 -9.54
C MET A 1 3.95 20.00 -8.09
N THR A 2 3.17 18.95 -7.81
CA THR A 2 2.84 18.54 -6.44
C THR A 2 3.71 17.33 -6.10
N ASN A 3 4.87 17.59 -5.52
CA ASN A 3 5.71 16.55 -4.92
C ASN A 3 4.98 16.02 -3.69
N SER A 4 4.23 14.94 -3.86
CA SER A 4 3.73 14.13 -2.75
C SER A 4 4.92 13.48 -2.05
N HIS A 5 5.45 14.18 -1.04
CA HIS A 5 6.43 13.60 -0.13
C HIS A 5 5.73 12.57 0.75
N PRO A 6 6.33 11.39 1.00
CA PRO A 6 5.78 10.33 1.85
C PRO A 6 5.65 10.72 3.34
N ASN A 7 5.97 11.98 3.68
CA ASN A 7 6.00 12.50 5.05
C ASN A 7 5.06 13.71 5.23
N SER A 8 3.92 13.73 4.53
CA SER A 8 2.88 14.73 4.76
C SER A 8 2.04 14.30 5.98
N PRO A 9 1.70 15.21 6.91
CA PRO A 9 0.93 14.88 8.13
C PRO A 9 -0.42 14.22 7.84
N VAL A 10 -0.98 14.44 6.64
CA VAL A 10 -2.21 13.79 6.16
C VAL A 10 -2.06 12.28 6.00
N ALA A 11 -0.90 11.78 5.56
CA ALA A 11 -0.65 10.35 5.39
C ALA A 11 -0.52 9.64 6.75
N ALA A 12 0.16 10.27 7.72
CA ALA A 12 0.33 9.71 9.06
C ALA A 12 -0.98 9.58 9.85
N SER A 13 -2.00 10.40 9.54
CA SER A 13 -3.32 10.35 10.18
C SER A 13 -4.40 9.62 9.37
N ASN A 14 -4.09 9.10 8.18
CA ASN A 14 -5.10 8.49 7.31
C ASN A 14 -5.45 7.07 7.80
N PRO A 15 -6.71 6.78 8.19
CA PRO A 15 -7.10 5.48 8.72
C PRO A 15 -6.97 4.32 7.70
N LEU A 16 -6.89 4.62 6.40
CA LEU A 16 -6.64 3.62 5.35
C LEU A 16 -5.18 3.16 5.30
N LEU A 17 -4.24 3.95 5.82
CA LEU A 17 -2.80 3.66 5.83
C LEU A 17 -2.31 3.05 7.15
N GLN A 18 -3.19 2.96 8.15
CA GLN A 18 -2.88 2.36 9.46
C GLN A 18 -3.15 0.86 9.47
N ASP A 19 -2.61 0.15 10.45
CA ASP A 19 -2.98 -1.24 10.71
C ASP A 19 -4.45 -1.35 11.14
N TRP A 20 -5.19 -2.27 10.51
CA TRP A 20 -6.58 -2.54 10.87
C TRP A 20 -6.62 -3.58 11.97
N THR A 21 -7.09 -3.15 13.14
CA THR A 21 -7.17 -3.96 14.36
C THR A 21 -8.57 -4.52 14.62
N GLY A 22 -9.51 -4.34 13.68
CA GLY A 22 -10.85 -4.92 13.76
C GLY A 22 -10.83 -6.46 13.71
N PRO A 23 -11.90 -7.14 14.14
CA PRO A 23 -12.01 -8.59 14.03
C PRO A 23 -11.70 -9.06 12.60
N TYR A 24 -10.86 -10.08 12.45
CA TYR A 24 -10.42 -10.59 11.13
C TYR A 24 -9.71 -9.55 10.25
N GLY A 25 -9.18 -8.47 10.83
CA GLY A 25 -8.56 -7.38 10.09
C GLY A 25 -9.57 -6.46 9.43
N LEU A 26 -10.81 -6.36 9.94
CA LEU A 26 -11.81 -5.45 9.39
C LEU A 26 -11.34 -3.99 9.41
N PRO A 27 -11.62 -3.21 8.35
CA PRO A 27 -11.25 -1.81 8.30
C PRO A 27 -12.01 -0.97 9.33
N PRO A 28 -11.44 0.17 9.75
CA PRO A 28 -12.07 1.11 10.66
C PRO A 28 -13.15 1.94 9.93
N PHE A 29 -14.23 1.28 9.47
CA PHE A 29 -15.29 1.88 8.66
C PHE A 29 -15.86 3.19 9.23
N ALA A 30 -15.98 3.28 10.56
CA ALA A 30 -16.47 4.49 11.24
C ALA A 30 -15.57 5.73 11.04
N GLN A 31 -14.30 5.53 10.70
CA GLN A 31 -13.30 6.59 10.52
C GLN A 31 -13.05 6.90 9.03
N VAL A 32 -13.35 5.97 8.12
CA VAL A 32 -13.10 6.13 6.69
C VAL A 32 -14.06 7.16 6.09
N ARG A 33 -13.54 8.05 5.25
CA ARG A 33 -14.29 9.10 4.54
C ARG A 33 -13.81 9.17 3.09
N PRO A 34 -14.64 9.65 2.13
CA PRO A 34 -14.26 9.76 0.73
C PRO A 34 -12.92 10.49 0.48
N GLY A 35 -12.65 11.57 1.23
CA GLY A 35 -11.40 12.33 1.12
C GLY A 35 -10.13 11.58 1.59
N HIS A 36 -10.26 10.38 2.15
CA HIS A 36 -9.12 9.56 2.53
C HIS A 36 -8.59 8.70 1.37
N PHE A 37 -9.40 8.43 0.35
CA PHE A 37 -9.06 7.46 -0.70
C PHE A 37 -7.96 7.95 -1.62
N GLU A 38 -8.10 9.13 -2.23
CA GLU A 38 -7.09 9.71 -3.14
C GLU A 38 -5.68 9.72 -2.52
N PRO A 39 -5.45 10.35 -1.34
CA PRO A 39 -4.11 10.35 -0.74
C PRO A 39 -3.65 8.96 -0.30
N ALA A 40 -4.56 8.03 0.03
CA ALA A 40 -4.19 6.67 0.38
C ALA A 40 -3.76 5.86 -0.85
N PHE A 41 -4.45 6.01 -1.98
CA PHE A 41 -4.08 5.38 -3.24
C PHE A 41 -2.75 5.90 -3.76
N ASP A 42 -2.47 7.21 -3.66
CA ASP A 42 -1.16 7.78 -4.02
C ASP A 42 -0.03 7.09 -3.25
N VAL A 43 -0.18 6.97 -1.93
CA VAL A 43 0.81 6.29 -1.08
C VAL A 43 0.91 4.81 -1.43
N ALA A 44 -0.23 4.13 -1.64
CA ALA A 44 -0.26 2.70 -1.93
C ALA A 44 0.35 2.35 -3.29
N MET A 45 0.11 3.16 -4.33
CA MET A 45 0.74 3.01 -5.64
C MET A 45 2.25 3.21 -5.56
N GLN A 46 2.72 4.23 -4.84
CA GLN A 46 4.15 4.45 -4.64
C GLN A 46 4.80 3.29 -3.89
N ALA A 47 4.13 2.74 -2.87
CA ALA A 47 4.61 1.57 -2.14
C ALA A 47 4.70 0.34 -3.06
N GLN A 48 3.68 0.07 -3.87
CA GLN A 48 3.66 -1.07 -4.80
C GLN A 48 4.76 -0.94 -5.87
N LEU A 49 4.99 0.26 -6.42
CA LEU A 49 6.07 0.49 -7.37
C LEU A 49 7.44 0.23 -6.73
N ALA A 50 7.65 0.69 -5.49
CA ALA A 50 8.89 0.43 -4.76
C ALA A 50 9.11 -1.07 -4.48
N GLU A 51 8.05 -1.83 -4.19
CA GLU A 51 8.11 -3.28 -4.03
C GLU A 51 8.49 -3.98 -5.35
N ILE A 52 7.89 -3.55 -6.47
CA ILE A 52 8.23 -4.07 -7.81
C ILE A 52 9.68 -3.75 -8.18
N ASP A 53 10.14 -2.52 -7.94
CA ASP A 53 11.52 -2.12 -8.18
C ASP A 53 12.50 -2.94 -7.34
N ALA A 54 12.17 -3.26 -6.09
CA ALA A 54 12.99 -4.10 -5.23
C ALA A 54 13.09 -5.55 -5.76
N ILE A 55 12.01 -6.10 -6.33
CA ILE A 55 12.01 -7.41 -6.99
C ILE A 55 12.85 -7.36 -8.27
N ALA A 56 12.60 -6.37 -9.13
CA ALA A 56 13.27 -6.23 -10.41
C ALA A 56 14.77 -5.96 -10.28
N SER A 57 15.18 -5.29 -9.21
CA SER A 57 16.58 -4.94 -8.94
C SER A 57 17.33 -5.98 -8.09
N ASN A 58 16.67 -7.09 -7.70
CA ASN A 58 17.29 -8.12 -6.88
C ASN A 58 18.50 -8.77 -7.60
N PRO A 59 19.72 -8.69 -7.05
CA PRO A 59 20.92 -9.21 -7.71
C PRO A 59 21.08 -10.73 -7.62
N ALA A 60 20.28 -11.42 -6.81
CA ALA A 60 20.30 -12.88 -6.74
C ALA A 60 19.80 -13.51 -8.05
N PRO A 61 20.27 -14.72 -8.42
CA PRO A 61 19.67 -15.46 -9.53
C PRO A 61 18.16 -15.61 -9.34
N PRO A 62 17.34 -15.37 -10.38
CA PRO A 62 15.89 -15.43 -10.25
C PRO A 62 15.43 -16.84 -9.89
N ASP A 63 14.54 -16.92 -8.92
CA ASP A 63 13.87 -18.13 -8.48
C ASP A 63 12.37 -17.85 -8.22
N PHE A 64 11.64 -18.89 -7.85
CA PHE A 64 10.21 -18.75 -7.59
C PHE A 64 9.92 -17.78 -6.43
N GLU A 65 10.71 -17.81 -5.35
CA GLU A 65 10.44 -17.02 -4.15
C GLU A 65 10.73 -15.53 -4.37
N ASN A 66 11.85 -15.23 -5.02
CA ASN A 66 12.33 -13.87 -5.22
C ASN A 66 11.66 -13.15 -6.39
N THR A 67 10.97 -13.88 -7.27
CA THR A 67 10.26 -13.30 -8.42
C THR A 67 8.76 -13.54 -8.31
N VAL A 68 8.28 -14.78 -8.44
CA VAL A 68 6.84 -15.06 -8.56
C VAL A 68 6.11 -14.88 -7.23
N ALA A 69 6.59 -15.51 -6.15
CA ALA A 69 5.99 -15.38 -4.84
C ALA A 69 6.17 -13.96 -4.27
N ALA A 70 7.25 -13.27 -4.62
CA ALA A 70 7.43 -11.88 -4.27
C ALA A 70 6.40 -10.97 -4.99
N LEU A 71 6.17 -11.18 -6.29
CA LEU A 71 5.16 -10.44 -7.06
C LEU A 71 3.74 -10.71 -6.55
N ASP A 72 3.40 -11.96 -6.21
CA ASP A 72 2.11 -12.31 -5.60
C ASP A 72 1.87 -11.59 -4.27
N ARG A 73 2.94 -11.38 -3.50
CA ARG A 73 2.92 -10.65 -2.22
C ARG A 73 2.90 -9.13 -2.37
N CYS A 74 3.18 -8.57 -3.55
CA CYS A 74 3.22 -7.12 -3.78
C CYS A 74 1.84 -6.49 -3.77
N GLY A 75 1.78 -5.19 -3.53
CA GLY A 75 0.57 -4.40 -3.68
C GLY A 75 -0.48 -4.65 -2.58
N ARG A 76 -0.15 -5.37 -1.50
CA ARG A 76 -1.12 -5.67 -0.43
C ARG A 76 -1.80 -4.42 0.14
N LEU A 77 -1.07 -3.31 0.29
CA LEU A 77 -1.65 -2.05 0.74
C LEU A 77 -2.66 -1.51 -0.27
N PHE A 78 -2.31 -1.53 -1.57
CA PHE A 78 -3.18 -1.07 -2.65
C PHE A 78 -4.46 -1.92 -2.73
N THR A 79 -4.32 -3.24 -2.85
CA THR A 79 -5.44 -4.19 -2.93
C THR A 79 -6.36 -4.05 -1.72
N ARG A 80 -5.79 -3.86 -0.52
CA ARG A 80 -6.58 -3.68 0.69
C ARG A 80 -7.43 -2.41 0.65
N ILE A 81 -6.94 -1.30 0.11
CA ILE A 81 -7.71 -0.06 -0.05
C ILE A 81 -8.75 -0.19 -1.17
N GLU A 82 -8.39 -0.85 -2.27
CA GLU A 82 -9.27 -1.12 -3.41
C GLU A 82 -10.54 -1.89 -3.00
N LEU A 83 -10.41 -2.87 -2.10
CA LEU A 83 -11.54 -3.68 -1.61
C LEU A 83 -12.59 -2.92 -0.78
N LEU A 84 -12.36 -1.63 -0.46
CA LEU A 84 -13.33 -0.79 0.26
C LEU A 84 -14.20 0.06 -0.67
N PHE A 85 -13.91 0.08 -1.97
CA PHE A 85 -14.61 0.85 -2.99
C PHE A 85 -15.49 -0.05 -3.86
#